data_AF-A0A2P2CDP0-F1
#
_entry.id   AF-A0A2P2CDP0-F1
#
_cell.length_a   1.000
_cell.length_b   1.000
_cell.length_c   1.000
_cell.angle_alpha   90.00
_cell.angle_beta   90.00
_cell.angle_gamma   90.00
#
_symmetry.space_group_name_H-M   'P 1'
#
loop_
_entity.id
_entity.type
_entity.pdbx_description
1 polymer ?
#
loop_
_entity_poly.entity_id
_entity_poly.type
_entity_poly.pdbx_seq_one_letter_code
_entity_poly.pdbx_strand_id
1 'polypeptide(L)'
;MDLPHRDLAYLTEGTDEFDAYLREMRWAQTYALFNREEMMDRVVRQFGEWVGGEVERLEEINCHRTASYVVVGKGHPASLSSAPHGAGRAYSRTRARKTFTAEDLRAAMTGIEYRDTDAFIDEIPAAYKDIDQVMADAADLVEVRHVLRQLVNVKGD
;
A
#
# COMPACT_ATOMS: atom_id res chain seq x y z
N MET A 1 23.85 0.09 25.75
CA MET A 1 24.22 0.04 24.32
C MET A 1 24.37 1.47 23.84
N ASP A 2 25.45 1.77 23.14
CA ASP A 2 25.61 3.05 22.45
C ASP A 2 24.89 2.95 21.11
N LEU A 3 23.84 3.76 20.91
CA LEU A 3 23.05 3.77 19.69
C LEU A 3 23.30 5.08 18.96
N PRO A 4 23.58 5.06 17.64
CA PRO A 4 23.76 6.28 16.87
C PRO A 4 22.47 7.14 16.80
N HIS A 5 21.30 6.52 16.99
CA HIS A 5 20.02 7.19 17.14
C HIS A 5 19.04 6.30 17.93
N ARG A 6 18.14 6.90 18.72
CA ARG A 6 17.16 6.16 19.54
C ARG A 6 16.25 5.25 18.71
N ASP A 7 15.84 5.71 17.53
CA ASP A 7 14.93 4.97 16.65
C ASP A 7 15.60 3.82 15.88
N LEU A 8 16.90 3.58 16.13
CA LEU A 8 17.67 2.45 15.60
C LEU A 8 17.88 1.36 16.66
N ALA A 9 16.99 1.28 17.65
CA ALA A 9 17.00 0.21 18.63
C ALA A 9 16.84 -1.16 17.94
N TYR A 10 17.63 -2.14 18.38
CA TYR A 10 17.61 -3.50 17.86
C TYR A 10 17.65 -4.52 19.01
N LEU A 11 17.21 -5.74 18.72
CA LEU A 11 17.32 -6.89 19.62
C LEU A 11 18.39 -7.82 19.07
N THR A 12 19.19 -8.41 19.95
CA THR A 12 20.26 -9.34 19.55
C THR A 12 19.68 -10.72 19.31
N GLU A 13 20.02 -11.34 18.19
CA GLU A 13 19.61 -12.72 17.89
C GLU A 13 20.06 -13.70 18.98
N GLY A 14 19.19 -14.64 19.35
CA GLY A 14 19.45 -15.64 20.38
C GLY A 14 19.13 -15.20 21.82
N THR A 15 18.57 -14.01 22.03
CA THR A 15 18.00 -13.63 23.34
C THR A 15 16.50 -13.93 23.42
N ASP A 16 15.99 -14.12 24.64
CA ASP A 16 14.58 -14.40 24.88
C ASP A 16 13.66 -13.27 24.36
N GLU A 17 14.11 -12.02 24.45
CA GLU A 17 13.38 -10.85 23.94
C GLU A 17 13.29 -10.84 22.41
N PHE A 18 14.38 -11.22 21.72
CA PHE A 18 14.38 -11.34 20.26
C PHE A 18 13.40 -12.41 19.80
N ASP A 19 13.42 -13.57 20.45
CA ASP A 19 12.51 -14.68 20.14
C ASP A 19 11.06 -14.32 20.44
N ALA A 20 10.79 -13.61 21.54
CA ALA A 20 9.47 -13.07 21.87
C ALA A 20 8.98 -12.10 20.79
N TYR A 21 9.81 -11.14 20.40
CA TYR A 21 9.50 -10.18 19.35
C TYR A 21 9.16 -10.88 18.02
N LEU A 22 9.96 -11.86 17.59
CA LEU A 22 9.67 -12.60 16.35
C LEU A 22 8.36 -13.38 16.41
N ARG A 23 8.02 -13.98 17.55
CA ARG A 23 6.73 -14.67 17.73
C ARG A 23 5.56 -13.68 17.60
N GLU A 24 5.63 -12.55 18.28
CA GLU A 24 4.60 -11.50 18.25
C GLU A 24 4.48 -10.86 16.87
N MET A 25 5.60 -10.59 16.20
CA MET A 25 5.61 -10.07 14.83
C MET A 25 4.95 -11.04 13.86
N ARG A 26 5.25 -12.34 13.95
CA ARG A 26 4.59 -13.37 13.12
C ARG A 26 3.09 -13.43 13.39
N TRP A 27 2.67 -13.34 14.65
CA TRP A 27 1.26 -13.27 14.99
C TRP A 27 0.58 -12.04 14.34
N ALA A 28 1.20 -10.86 14.42
CA ALA A 28 0.68 -9.65 13.80
C ALA A 28 0.61 -9.76 12.26
N GLN A 29 1.58 -10.41 11.63
CA GLN A 29 1.57 -10.68 10.18
C GLN A 29 0.41 -11.62 9.80
N THR A 30 0.21 -12.69 10.56
CA THR A 30 -0.92 -13.62 10.37
C THR A 30 -2.27 -12.93 10.56
N TYR A 31 -2.41 -12.12 11.61
CA TYR A 31 -3.60 -11.31 11.81
C TYR A 31 -3.86 -10.36 10.63
N ALA A 32 -2.81 -9.69 10.14
CA ALA A 32 -2.93 -8.80 9.00
C ALA A 32 -3.33 -9.53 7.70
N LEU A 33 -2.90 -10.78 7.52
CA LEU A 33 -3.34 -11.63 6.40
C LEU A 33 -4.84 -11.91 6.49
N PHE A 34 -5.32 -12.46 7.61
CA PHE A 34 -6.74 -12.77 7.79
C PHE A 34 -7.63 -11.54 7.72
N ASN A 35 -7.15 -10.40 8.20
CA ASN A 35 -7.87 -9.14 8.06
C ASN A 35 -8.03 -8.73 6.58
N ARG A 36 -7.01 -8.95 5.73
CA ARG A 36 -7.13 -8.68 4.29
C ARG A 36 -8.07 -9.66 3.59
N GLU A 37 -8.00 -10.94 3.93
CA GLU A 37 -8.91 -11.96 3.38
C GLU A 37 -10.37 -11.63 3.70
N GLU A 38 -10.69 -11.30 4.96
CA GLU A 38 -12.04 -10.90 5.37
C GLU A 38 -12.51 -9.63 4.66
N MET A 39 -11.63 -8.64 4.48
CA MET A 39 -11.98 -7.43 3.72
C MET A 39 -12.32 -7.76 2.26
N MET A 40 -11.54 -8.62 1.61
CA MET A 40 -11.78 -9.02 0.21
C MET A 40 -13.06 -9.85 0.06
N ASP A 41 -13.34 -10.76 1.00
CA ASP A 41 -14.60 -11.51 1.03
C ASP A 41 -15.82 -10.57 1.08
N ARG A 42 -15.75 -9.52 1.91
CA ARG A 42 -16.82 -8.50 1.98
C ARG A 42 -16.98 -7.72 0.69
N VAL A 43 -15.88 -7.37 0.02
CA VAL A 43 -15.89 -6.67 -1.27
C VAL A 43 -16.57 -7.54 -2.34
N VAL A 44 -16.16 -8.81 -2.45
CA VAL A 44 -16.73 -9.76 -3.43
C VAL A 44 -18.23 -9.96 -3.19
N ARG A 45 -18.65 -10.15 -1.93
CA ARG A 45 -20.07 -10.28 -1.57
C ARG A 45 -20.88 -9.04 -1.99
N GLN A 46 -20.40 -7.85 -1.63
CA GLN A 46 -21.10 -6.60 -1.94
C GLN A 46 -21.19 -6.36 -3.46
N PHE A 47 -20.13 -6.70 -4.18
CA PHE A 47 -20.11 -6.59 -5.64
C PHE A 47 -21.10 -7.57 -6.28
N GLY A 48 -21.15 -8.83 -5.81
CA GLY A 48 -22.10 -9.84 -6.28
C GLY A 48 -23.56 -9.45 -6.08
N GLU A 49 -23.89 -8.92 -4.90
CA GLU A 49 -25.22 -8.36 -4.61
C GLU A 49 -25.58 -7.22 -5.56
N TRP A 50 -24.63 -6.35 -5.89
CA TRP A 50 -24.85 -5.21 -6.78
C TRP A 50 -25.05 -5.62 -8.25
N VAL A 51 -24.27 -6.57 -8.75
CA VAL A 51 -24.41 -7.06 -10.14
C VAL A 51 -25.54 -8.09 -10.31
N GLY A 52 -26.11 -8.58 -9.21
CA GLY A 52 -27.19 -9.56 -9.22
C GLY A 52 -26.76 -10.96 -9.65
N GLY A 53 -25.51 -11.35 -9.36
CA GLY A 53 -24.94 -12.62 -9.80
C GLY A 53 -23.75 -13.08 -8.96
N GLU A 54 -23.32 -14.32 -9.22
CA GLU A 54 -22.13 -14.88 -8.57
C GLU A 54 -20.85 -14.26 -9.13
N VAL A 55 -19.90 -13.96 -8.24
CA VAL A 55 -18.61 -13.38 -8.59
C VAL A 55 -17.54 -14.43 -8.36
N GLU A 56 -16.91 -14.87 -9.45
CA GLU A 56 -15.77 -15.78 -9.39
C GLU A 56 -14.46 -14.99 -9.24
N ARG A 57 -13.63 -15.40 -8.29
CA ARG A 57 -12.27 -14.85 -8.11
C ARG A 57 -11.30 -15.62 -9.00
N LEU A 58 -10.77 -14.95 -10.02
CA LEU A 58 -9.76 -15.54 -10.91
C LEU A 58 -8.34 -15.29 -10.41
N GLU A 59 -8.02 -14.04 -10.08
CA GLU A 59 -6.71 -13.62 -9.56
C GLU A 59 -6.88 -12.53 -8.50
N GLU A 60 -6.06 -12.58 -7.45
CA GLU A 60 -6.00 -11.55 -6.42
C GLU A 60 -4.62 -10.89 -6.42
N ILE A 61 -4.60 -9.57 -6.61
CA ILE A 61 -3.37 -8.78 -6.61
C ILE A 61 -3.44 -7.77 -5.47
N ASN A 62 -2.69 -8.07 -4.41
CA ASN A 62 -2.57 -7.19 -3.26
C ASN A 62 -1.58 -6.05 -3.55
N CYS A 63 -2.10 -4.89 -3.94
CA CYS A 63 -1.33 -3.67 -4.19
C CYS A 63 -1.85 -2.51 -3.33
N HIS A 64 -0.98 -1.57 -2.96
CA HIS A 64 -1.37 -0.41 -2.16
C HIS A 64 -0.89 0.89 -2.82
N ARG A 65 -1.87 1.68 -3.29
CA ARG A 65 -1.84 3.12 -3.65
C ARG A 65 -1.37 3.50 -5.07
N THR A 66 -2.00 4.59 -5.54
CA THR A 66 -1.88 5.27 -6.86
C THR A 66 -1.79 4.31 -8.03
N ALA A 67 -1.46 4.75 -9.26
CA ALA A 67 -1.41 3.84 -10.41
C ALA A 67 -0.66 2.55 -10.03
N SER A 68 -1.39 1.43 -10.02
CA SER A 68 -0.85 0.19 -9.45
C SER A 68 -0.11 -0.54 -10.54
N TYR A 69 1.19 -0.70 -10.35
CA TYR A 69 2.03 -1.53 -11.21
C TYR A 69 2.01 -2.97 -10.68
N VAL A 70 1.60 -3.91 -11.53
CA VAL A 70 1.80 -5.33 -11.27
C VAL A 70 3.15 -5.71 -11.85
N VAL A 71 4.05 -6.18 -11.00
CA VAL A 71 5.44 -6.41 -11.37
C VAL A 71 5.91 -7.80 -10.98
N VAL A 72 6.92 -8.29 -11.68
CA VAL A 72 7.65 -9.53 -11.32
C VAL A 72 9.07 -9.15 -10.95
N GLY A 73 9.55 -9.66 -9.82
CA GLY A 73 10.93 -9.43 -9.38
C GLY A 73 11.94 -10.16 -10.27
N LYS A 74 13.05 -9.50 -10.58
CA LYS A 74 14.17 -10.06 -11.35
C LYS A 74 15.17 -10.84 -10.50
N GLY A 75 14.96 -10.92 -9.19
CA GLY A 75 15.84 -11.66 -8.26
C GLY A 75 17.20 -11.00 -8.03
N HIS A 76 17.27 -9.65 -8.09
CA HIS A 76 18.53 -8.93 -8.04
C HIS A 76 19.26 -9.17 -6.69
N PRO A 77 20.46 -9.78 -6.68
CA PRO A 77 21.12 -10.20 -5.42
C PRO A 77 21.50 -9.02 -4.52
N ALA A 78 21.94 -7.90 -5.09
CA ALA A 78 22.35 -6.74 -4.31
C ALA A 78 21.19 -6.08 -3.53
N SER A 79 19.95 -6.31 -3.95
CA SER A 79 18.76 -5.85 -3.21
C SER A 79 18.19 -6.93 -2.30
N LEU A 80 18.91 -8.05 -2.10
CA LEU A 80 18.42 -9.22 -1.38
C LEU A 80 17.08 -9.71 -1.97
N SER A 81 16.96 -9.68 -3.30
CA SER A 81 15.73 -10.04 -4.02
C SER A 81 14.49 -9.22 -3.60
N SER A 82 14.69 -7.97 -3.18
CA SER A 82 13.62 -7.04 -2.79
C SER A 82 13.38 -5.94 -3.82
N ALA A 83 12.20 -5.31 -3.75
CA ALA A 83 11.78 -4.20 -4.62
C ALA A 83 10.97 -3.15 -3.81
N PRO A 84 10.80 -1.92 -4.33
CA PRO A 84 9.98 -0.90 -3.69
C PRO A 84 8.51 -1.32 -3.53
N HIS A 85 7.88 -0.93 -2.42
CA HIS A 85 6.48 -1.25 -2.13
C HIS A 85 5.47 -0.25 -2.73
N GLY A 86 5.94 0.90 -3.21
CA GLY A 86 5.10 1.97 -3.76
C GLY A 86 5.84 3.30 -3.81
N ALA A 87 5.15 4.37 -4.19
CA ALA A 87 5.75 5.68 -4.43
C ALA A 87 6.41 6.32 -3.19
N GLY A 88 5.86 6.04 -2.00
CA GLY A 88 6.24 6.73 -0.78
C GLY A 88 5.73 8.18 -0.74
N ARG A 89 5.62 8.74 0.46
CA ARG A 89 5.05 10.08 0.67
C ARG A 89 6.08 11.18 0.38
N ALA A 90 5.67 12.19 -0.36
CA ALA A 90 6.37 13.47 -0.47
C ALA A 90 5.94 14.44 0.65
N TYR A 91 4.71 14.30 1.13
CA TYR A 91 4.15 15.10 2.22
C TYR A 91 3.72 14.21 3.39
N SER A 92 4.07 14.63 4.62
CA SER A 92 3.47 14.04 5.82
C SER A 92 1.96 14.28 5.81
N ARG A 93 1.18 13.43 6.51
CA ARG A 93 -0.28 13.56 6.54
C ARG A 93 -0.73 14.94 7.02
N THR A 94 -0.12 15.44 8.09
CA THR A 94 -0.40 16.77 8.63
C THR A 94 -0.05 17.89 7.65
N ARG A 95 1.05 17.74 6.91
CA ARG A 95 1.44 18.74 5.90
C ARG A 95 0.49 18.70 4.70
N ALA A 96 0.13 17.50 4.21
CA ALA A 96 -0.82 17.33 3.11
C ALA A 96 -2.17 18.00 3.43
N ARG A 97 -2.73 17.79 4.62
CA ARG A 97 -3.98 18.46 5.06
C ARG A 97 -3.91 19.99 5.12
N LYS A 98 -2.72 20.55 5.31
CA LYS A 98 -2.50 22.00 5.32
C LYS A 98 -2.18 22.57 3.94
N THR A 99 -1.77 21.73 3.00
CA THR A 99 -1.28 22.13 1.68
C THR A 99 -2.35 22.00 0.62
N PHE A 100 -3.17 20.95 0.67
CA PHE A 100 -4.17 20.65 -0.35
C PHE A 100 -5.59 20.97 0.13
N THR A 101 -6.45 21.31 -0.82
CA THR A 101 -7.85 21.63 -0.60
C THR A 101 -8.77 20.50 -1.06
N ALA A 102 -10.04 20.56 -0.67
CA ALA A 102 -11.07 19.65 -1.19
C ALA A 102 -11.28 19.82 -2.71
N GLU A 103 -11.05 21.02 -3.26
CA GLU A 103 -11.13 21.26 -4.71
C GLU A 103 -9.99 20.57 -5.46
N ASP A 104 -8.77 20.64 -4.94
CA ASP A 104 -7.62 19.89 -5.49
C ASP A 104 -7.91 18.40 -5.49
N LEU A 105 -8.51 17.89 -4.40
CA LEU A 105 -8.90 16.49 -4.30
C LEU A 105 -9.93 16.11 -5.36
N ARG A 106 -11.02 16.88 -5.50
CA ARG A 106 -12.05 16.61 -6.53
C ARG A 106 -11.46 16.63 -7.94
N ALA A 107 -10.58 17.58 -8.23
CA ALA A 107 -9.90 17.65 -9.52
C ALA A 107 -9.04 16.41 -9.76
N ALA A 108 -8.24 16.00 -8.76
CA ALA A 108 -7.36 14.84 -8.85
C ALA A 108 -8.11 13.50 -8.93
N MET A 109 -9.32 13.43 -8.38
CA MET A 109 -10.16 12.23 -8.36
C MET A 109 -11.11 12.14 -9.58
N THR A 110 -10.95 13.00 -10.58
CA THR A 110 -11.78 12.97 -11.80
C THR A 110 -11.73 11.59 -12.47
N GLY A 111 -12.90 10.96 -12.61
CA GLY A 111 -13.04 9.61 -13.18
C GLY A 111 -12.66 8.47 -12.22
N ILE A 112 -12.58 8.75 -10.92
CA ILE A 112 -12.45 7.77 -9.84
C ILE A 112 -13.62 8.00 -8.89
N GLU A 113 -14.41 6.96 -8.63
CA GLU A 113 -15.51 7.02 -7.67
C GLU A 113 -14.97 6.93 -6.25
N TYR A 114 -15.36 7.87 -5.38
CA TYR A 114 -14.93 7.91 -3.99
C TYR A 114 -15.96 8.64 -3.14
N ARG A 115 -15.85 8.51 -1.82
CA ARG A 115 -16.67 9.30 -0.89
C ARG A 115 -16.04 10.70 -0.76
N ASP A 116 -16.72 11.74 -1.23
CA ASP A 116 -16.22 13.13 -1.20
C ASP A 116 -16.19 13.70 0.24
N THR A 117 -15.17 13.29 1.00
CA THR A 117 -14.91 13.75 2.37
C THR A 117 -13.45 14.13 2.54
N ASP A 118 -13.19 14.97 3.55
CA ASP A 118 -11.84 15.43 3.90
C ASP A 118 -10.90 14.29 4.33
N ALA A 119 -11.44 13.08 4.59
CA ALA A 119 -10.67 11.90 4.95
C ALA A 119 -9.67 11.47 3.85
N PHE A 120 -9.86 11.92 2.61
CA PHE A 120 -8.97 11.63 1.49
C PHE A 120 -7.92 12.71 1.22
N ILE A 121 -7.99 13.88 1.85
CA ILE A 121 -7.07 15.01 1.55
C ILE A 121 -5.61 14.63 1.85
N ASP A 122 -5.35 13.88 2.93
CA ASP A 122 -3.98 13.44 3.21
C ASP A 122 -3.48 12.33 2.28
N GLU A 123 -4.37 11.74 1.49
CA GLU A 123 -4.13 10.64 0.55
C GLU A 123 -4.26 11.08 -0.93
N ILE A 124 -4.41 12.39 -1.21
CA ILE A 124 -4.44 12.93 -2.58
C ILE A 124 -3.17 12.48 -3.34
N PRO A 125 -3.26 12.16 -4.66
CA PRO A 125 -2.09 11.71 -5.43
C PRO A 125 -0.86 12.63 -5.30
N ALA A 126 -1.06 13.95 -5.24
CA ALA A 126 0.01 14.93 -5.07
C ALA A 126 0.74 14.86 -3.70
N ALA A 127 0.21 14.14 -2.70
CA ALA A 127 0.90 13.89 -1.44
C ALA A 127 2.02 12.84 -1.56
N TYR A 128 2.05 12.11 -2.68
CA TYR A 128 3.00 11.05 -2.98
C TYR A 128 4.09 11.52 -3.93
N LYS A 129 5.21 10.78 -3.97
CA LYS A 129 6.20 10.95 -5.03
C LYS A 129 5.63 10.45 -6.35
N ASP A 130 6.29 10.84 -7.44
CA ASP A 130 5.98 10.29 -8.76
C ASP A 130 6.30 8.79 -8.80
N ILE A 131 5.26 7.98 -9.03
CA ILE A 131 5.40 6.52 -9.11
C ILE A 131 6.18 6.12 -10.37
N ASP A 132 6.10 6.88 -11.45
CA ASP A 132 6.77 6.56 -12.70
C ASP A 132 8.29 6.70 -12.54
N GLN A 133 8.73 7.68 -11.76
CA GLN A 133 10.15 7.80 -11.38
C GLN A 133 10.59 6.62 -10.51
N VAL A 134 9.78 6.18 -9.54
CA VAL A 134 10.11 5.00 -8.72
C VAL A 134 10.23 3.75 -9.58
N MET A 135 9.37 3.59 -10.58
CA MET A 135 9.43 2.47 -11.52
C MET A 135 10.65 2.55 -12.44
N ALA A 136 11.03 3.75 -12.88
CA ALA A 136 12.26 3.95 -13.64
C ALA A 136 13.51 3.59 -12.82
N ASP A 137 13.57 4.02 -11.55
CA ASP A 137 14.69 3.71 -10.65
C ASP A 137 14.75 2.21 -10.30
N ALA A 138 13.60 1.53 -10.29
CA ALA A 138 13.48 0.11 -10.00
C ALA A 138 13.63 -0.79 -11.25
N ALA A 139 13.99 -0.24 -12.42
CA ALA A 139 14.03 -0.98 -13.68
C ALA A 139 14.92 -2.24 -13.63
N ASP A 140 16.01 -2.23 -12.87
CA ASP A 140 16.90 -3.39 -12.69
C ASP A 140 16.35 -4.44 -11.71
N LEU A 141 15.39 -4.05 -10.87
CA LEU A 141 14.83 -4.90 -9.82
C LEU A 141 13.57 -5.65 -10.29
N VAL A 142 12.78 -5.04 -11.17
CA VAL A 142 11.46 -5.55 -11.54
C VAL A 142 11.15 -5.45 -13.03
N GLU A 143 10.23 -6.28 -13.50
CA GLU A 143 9.60 -6.23 -14.82
C GLU A 143 8.11 -5.89 -14.66
N VAL A 144 7.62 -4.88 -15.37
CA VAL A 144 6.19 -4.50 -15.34
C VAL A 144 5.39 -5.48 -16.19
N ARG A 145 4.37 -6.10 -15.59
CA ARG A 145 3.39 -6.97 -16.26
C ARG A 145 2.12 -6.23 -16.63
N HIS A 146 1.59 -5.42 -15.72
CA HIS A 146 0.37 -4.65 -15.92
C HIS A 146 0.45 -3.28 -15.26
N VAL A 147 -0.27 -2.32 -15.83
CA VAL A 147 -0.53 -1.01 -15.22
C VAL A 147 -2.03 -0.92 -15.00
N LEU A 148 -2.44 -0.75 -13.75
CA LEU A 148 -3.84 -0.70 -13.37
C LEU A 148 -4.26 0.75 -13.14
N ARG A 149 -5.41 1.13 -13.70
CA ARG A 149 -6.08 2.40 -13.41
C ARG A 149 -7.12 2.16 -12.31
N GLN A 150 -7.04 2.96 -11.26
CA GLN A 150 -8.04 2.95 -10.21
C GLN A 150 -9.40 3.45 -10.74
N LEU A 151 -10.47 2.74 -10.38
CA LEU A 151 -11.85 3.13 -10.69
C LEU A 151 -12.64 3.55 -9.45
N VAL A 152 -12.36 2.93 -8.30
CA VAL A 152 -13.05 3.20 -7.04
C VAL A 152 -12.03 3.32 -5.91
N ASN A 153 -12.24 4.26 -4.99
CA ASN A 153 -11.45 4.43 -3.77
C ASN A 153 -12.33 4.38 -2.53
N VAL A 154 -12.11 3.38 -1.67
CA VAL A 154 -12.84 3.19 -0.42
C VAL A 154 -11.89 3.31 0.75
N LYS A 155 -12.26 4.12 1.74
CA LYS A 155 -11.52 4.30 2.99
C LYS A 155 -12.44 3.96 4.15
N GLY A 156 -11.95 3.19 5.12
CA GLY A 156 -12.67 2.91 6.35
C GLY A 156 -12.88 4.20 7.17
N ASP A 157 -14.05 4.30 7.79
CA ASP A 157 -14.39 5.35 8.75
C ASP A 157 -13.80 5.05 10.14
#